data_AF-A0A1Y1N8T7-F1
#
_entry.id   AF-A0A1Y1N8T7-F1
#
_cell.length_a   1.000
_cell.length_b   1.000
_cell.length_c   1.000
_cell.angle_alpha   90.00
_cell.angle_beta   90.00
_cell.angle_gamma   90.00
#
_symmetry.space_group_name_H-M   'P 1'
#
loop_
_entity.id
_entity.type
_entity.pdbx_description
1 polymer ?
#
loop_
_entity_poly.entity_id
_entity_poly.type
_entity_poly.pdbx_seq_one_letter_code
_entity_poly.pdbx_strand_id
1 'polypeptide(L)'
;MAERAINFACENNGVRIAVFVAEDGIDCVMSKDTALLNCGGNTTFGDLDTIQTFEFNQGVCENYKRIQECMVEALGECNKSAPAKLIDDFLNEIYSSSPCLSFIELN
;
A
#
# COMPACT_ATOMS: atom_id res chain seq x y z
N MET A 1 9.59 2.12 -8.34
CA MET A 1 8.34 2.26 -7.56
C MET A 1 7.24 3.00 -8.30
N ALA A 2 7.34 4.31 -8.57
CA ALA A 2 6.22 5.06 -9.18
C ALA A 2 5.73 4.48 -10.54
N GLU A 3 6.64 4.14 -11.44
CA GLU A 3 6.30 3.52 -12.73
C GLU A 3 5.59 2.17 -12.57
N ARG A 4 6.04 1.35 -11.60
CA ARG A 4 5.43 0.05 -11.30
C ARG A 4 4.01 0.19 -10.75
N ALA A 5 3.80 1.16 -9.85
CA ALA A 5 2.49 1.51 -9.35
C ALA A 5 1.54 1.95 -10.47
N ILE A 6 2.01 2.82 -11.38
CA ILE A 6 1.23 3.28 -12.53
C ILE A 6 0.91 2.10 -13.46
N ASN A 7 1.89 1.26 -13.79
CA ASN A 7 1.68 0.11 -14.67
C ASN A 7 0.71 -0.91 -14.08
N PHE A 8 0.73 -1.12 -12.76
CA PHE A 8 -0.26 -1.93 -12.07
C PHE A 8 -1.65 -1.32 -12.19
N ALA A 9 -1.83 -0.06 -11.82
CA ALA A 9 -3.15 0.57 -11.78
C ALA A 9 -3.75 0.70 -13.19
N CYS A 10 -2.93 1.09 -14.16
CA CYS A 10 -3.32 1.33 -15.54
C CYS A 10 -3.24 0.07 -16.43
N GLU A 11 -3.04 -1.12 -15.85
CA GLU A 11 -2.97 -2.37 -16.62
C GLU A 11 -4.21 -2.52 -17.51
N ASN A 12 -4.00 -2.93 -18.77
CA ASN A 12 -5.05 -3.17 -19.75
C ASN A 12 -6.03 -1.99 -19.90
N ASN A 13 -5.52 -0.77 -20.08
CA ASN A 13 -6.32 0.46 -20.14
C ASN A 13 -7.12 0.74 -18.85
N GLY A 14 -6.54 0.40 -17.69
CA GLY A 14 -7.13 0.69 -16.38
C GLY A 14 -8.23 -0.28 -15.95
N VAL A 15 -8.22 -1.53 -16.44
CA VAL A 15 -9.19 -2.56 -16.02
C VAL A 15 -9.24 -2.72 -14.50
N ARG A 16 -8.08 -2.70 -13.82
CA ARG A 16 -8.03 -2.83 -12.35
C ARG A 16 -8.69 -1.65 -11.64
N ILE A 17 -8.51 -0.44 -12.15
CA ILE A 17 -9.22 0.75 -11.64
C ILE A 17 -10.72 0.61 -11.89
N ALA A 18 -11.13 0.16 -13.08
CA ALA A 18 -12.54 -0.04 -13.40
C ALA A 18 -13.20 -1.07 -12.48
N VAL A 19 -12.54 -2.20 -12.21
CA VAL A 19 -12.99 -3.20 -11.22
C VAL A 19 -13.05 -2.59 -9.83
N PHE A 20 -12.02 -1.86 -9.41
CA PHE A 20 -12.01 -1.22 -8.09
C PHE A 20 -13.20 -0.27 -7.90
N VAL A 21 -13.54 0.53 -8.91
CA VAL A 21 -14.71 1.43 -8.87
C VAL A 21 -16.03 0.65 -8.90
N ALA A 22 -16.14 -0.38 -9.74
CA ALA A 22 -17.35 -1.22 -9.82
C ALA A 22 -17.64 -1.99 -8.51
N GLU A 23 -16.60 -2.25 -7.73
CA GLU A 23 -16.67 -2.93 -6.44
C GLU A 23 -16.79 -1.95 -5.25
N ASP A 24 -17.26 -0.72 -5.49
CA ASP A 24 -17.44 0.34 -4.48
C ASP A 24 -16.15 0.66 -3.71
N GLY A 25 -14.99 0.45 -4.33
CA GLY A 25 -13.69 0.58 -3.69
C GLY A 25 -13.39 2.01 -3.21
N ILE A 26 -13.86 3.02 -3.95
CA ILE A 26 -13.72 4.43 -3.53
C ILE A 26 -14.48 4.67 -2.24
N ASP A 27 -15.76 4.28 -2.18
CA ASP A 27 -16.59 4.48 -0.99
C ASP A 27 -16.06 3.70 0.21
N CYS A 28 -15.57 2.48 -0.02
CA CYS A 28 -14.90 1.67 0.99
C CYS A 28 -13.70 2.42 1.61
N VAL A 29 -12.76 2.90 0.78
CA VAL A 29 -11.58 3.65 1.24
C VAL A 29 -11.98 4.93 1.98
N MET A 30 -12.95 5.67 1.45
CA MET A 30 -13.42 6.91 2.08
C MET A 30 -14.11 6.67 3.42
N SER A 31 -14.85 5.57 3.57
CA SER A 31 -15.49 5.20 4.85
C SER A 31 -14.50 4.73 5.92
N LYS A 32 -13.27 4.40 5.53
CA LYS A 32 -12.19 3.89 6.40
C LYS A 32 -11.03 4.88 6.54
N ASP A 33 -11.21 6.14 6.13
CA ASP A 33 -10.16 7.16 6.11
C ASP A 33 -9.32 7.23 7.40
N THR A 34 -9.99 7.25 8.55
CA THR A 34 -9.39 7.35 9.87
C THR A 34 -8.65 6.07 10.25
N ALA A 35 -9.20 4.91 9.90
CA ALA A 35 -8.54 3.62 10.13
C ALA A 35 -7.26 3.50 9.28
N LEU A 36 -7.33 3.91 8.01
CA LEU A 36 -6.19 3.91 7.10
C LEU A 36 -5.09 4.90 7.53
N LEU A 37 -5.48 6.09 7.99
CA LEU A 37 -4.52 7.04 8.58
C LEU A 37 -3.86 6.46 9.84
N ASN A 38 -4.63 5.77 10.68
CA ASN A 38 -4.10 5.12 11.87
C ASN A 38 -3.17 3.94 11.56
N CYS A 39 -3.31 3.28 10.40
CA CYS A 39 -2.36 2.26 9.96
C CYS A 39 -0.94 2.81 9.81
N GLY A 40 -0.83 4.06 9.33
CA GLY A 40 0.43 4.79 9.28
C GLY A 40 0.98 5.13 10.68
N GLY A 41 0.12 5.28 11.69
CA GLY A 41 0.48 5.62 13.07
C GLY A 41 1.41 6.84 13.18
N ASN A 42 2.24 6.89 14.23
CA ASN A 42 3.42 7.77 14.34
C ASN A 42 4.64 7.12 13.65
N THR A 43 4.47 6.45 12.52
CA THR A 43 5.62 5.89 11.82
C THR A 43 6.39 7.04 11.19
N THR A 44 7.37 7.56 11.93
CA THR A 44 8.31 8.55 11.43
C THR A 44 9.17 7.86 10.38
N PHE A 45 8.97 8.19 9.11
CA PHE A 45 9.82 7.74 8.00
C PHE A 45 11.21 8.42 8.00
N GLY A 46 11.71 8.78 9.19
CA GLY A 46 12.68 9.86 9.39
C GLY A 46 11.97 11.21 9.52
N ASP A 47 12.72 12.23 9.91
CA ASP A 47 12.23 13.60 10.03
C ASP A 47 12.06 14.21 8.63
N LEU A 48 10.81 14.44 8.20
CA LEU A 48 10.47 14.91 6.84
C LEU A 48 11.17 16.24 6.49
N ASP A 49 11.53 17.04 7.49
CA ASP A 49 12.24 18.31 7.31
C ASP A 49 13.75 18.13 7.06
N THR A 50 14.31 16.96 7.34
CA THR A 50 15.75 16.64 7.15
C THR A 50 16.02 15.52 6.15
N ILE A 51 14.99 14.82 5.67
CA ILE A 51 15.11 13.80 4.62
C ILE A 51 15.47 14.46 3.29
N GLN A 52 16.77 14.52 3.00
CA GLN A 52 17.28 14.80 1.65
C GLN A 52 17.14 13.56 0.75
N THR A 53 17.11 12.36 1.35
CA THR A 53 16.98 11.07 0.68
C THR A 53 16.25 10.07 1.57
N PHE A 54 15.19 9.45 1.06
CA PHE A 54 14.53 8.33 1.73
C PHE A 54 15.44 7.09 1.64
N GLU A 55 15.89 6.57 2.78
CA GLU A 55 16.75 5.39 2.83
C GLU A 55 15.95 4.13 3.16
N PHE A 56 16.09 3.10 2.33
CA PHE A 56 15.55 1.77 2.62
C PHE A 56 16.44 1.07 3.64
N ASN A 57 15.83 0.67 4.76
CA ASN A 57 16.43 -0.22 5.75
C ASN A 57 15.39 -1.25 6.19
N GLN A 58 15.84 -2.25 6.96
CA GLN A 58 14.98 -3.33 7.44
C GLN A 58 13.73 -2.79 8.19
N GLY A 59 13.89 -1.80 9.07
CA GLY A 59 12.77 -1.24 9.83
C GLY A 59 11.73 -0.54 8.95
N VAL A 60 12.15 0.16 7.89
CA VAL A 60 11.24 0.76 6.90
C VAL A 60 10.46 -0.33 6.16
N CYS A 61 11.11 -1.42 5.79
CA CYS A 61 10.49 -2.53 5.06
C CYS A 61 9.52 -3.34 5.93
N GLU A 62 9.86 -3.59 7.20
CA GLU A 62 8.96 -4.20 8.18
C GLU A 62 7.75 -3.30 8.47
N ASN A 63 7.97 -2.00 8.66
CA ASN A 63 6.89 -1.05 8.84
C ASN A 63 5.98 -0.98 7.61
N TYR A 64 6.53 -1.05 6.40
CA TYR A 64 5.72 -1.11 5.17
C TYR A 64 4.77 -2.31 5.21
N LYS A 65 5.27 -3.50 5.55
CA LYS A 65 4.45 -4.71 5.63
C LYS A 65 3.39 -4.62 6.71
N ARG A 66 3.72 -4.09 7.88
CA ARG A 66 2.74 -3.82 8.95
C ARG A 66 1.64 -2.85 8.51
N ILE A 67 2.01 -1.77 7.82
CA ILE A 67 1.05 -0.78 7.30
C ILE A 67 0.15 -1.45 6.25
N GLN A 68 0.73 -2.21 5.33
CA GLN A 68 0.00 -2.94 4.30
C GLN A 68 -1.03 -3.89 4.92
N GLU A 69 -0.63 -4.75 5.86
CA GLU A 69 -1.53 -5.69 6.56
C GLU A 69 -2.68 -4.96 7.24
N CYS A 70 -2.39 -3.86 7.96
CA CYS A 70 -3.41 -3.03 8.59
C CYS A 70 -4.40 -2.42 7.58
N MET A 71 -3.90 -1.90 6.45
CA MET A 71 -4.78 -1.33 5.42
C MET A 71 -5.69 -2.39 4.79
N VAL A 72 -5.16 -3.58 4.52
CA VAL A 72 -5.92 -4.70 3.96
C VAL A 72 -6.96 -5.19 4.95
N GLU A 73 -6.64 -5.26 6.24
CA GLU A 73 -7.59 -5.60 7.30
C GLU A 73 -8.72 -4.57 7.39
N ALA A 74 -8.39 -3.28 7.43
CA ALA A 74 -9.39 -2.20 7.51
C ALA A 74 -10.35 -2.19 6.31
N LEU A 75 -9.83 -2.44 5.10
CA LEU A 75 -10.63 -2.53 3.88
C LEU A 75 -11.38 -3.87 3.76
N GLY A 76 -10.93 -4.91 4.45
CA GLY A 76 -11.61 -6.21 4.53
C GLY A 76 -12.96 -6.15 5.23
N GLU A 77 -13.20 -5.11 6.05
CA GLU A 77 -14.49 -4.86 6.71
C GLU A 77 -15.56 -4.25 5.78
N CYS A 78 -15.21 -3.94 4.52
CA CYS A 78 -16.18 -3.46 3.54
C CYS A 78 -17.08 -4.58 3.02
N ASN A 79 -18.26 -4.23 2.52
CA ASN A 79 -19.27 -5.19 2.03
C ASN A 79 -18.74 -6.09 0.89
N LYS A 80 -17.79 -5.58 0.11
CA LYS A 80 -17.13 -6.27 -1.00
C LYS A 80 -15.66 -6.44 -0.64
N SER A 81 -15.13 -7.65 -0.80
CA SER A 81 -13.74 -7.98 -0.46
C SER A 81 -12.74 -7.66 -1.58
N ALA A 82 -13.22 -7.44 -2.81
CA ALA A 82 -12.38 -7.15 -3.97
C ALA A 82 -11.50 -5.89 -3.81
N PRO A 83 -11.99 -4.76 -3.23
CA PRO A 83 -11.17 -3.58 -2.97
C PRO A 83 -9.95 -3.87 -2.07
N ALA A 84 -10.14 -4.61 -0.98
CA ALA A 84 -9.06 -4.97 -0.07
C ALA A 84 -7.98 -5.80 -0.78
N LYS A 85 -8.40 -6.79 -1.58
CA LYS A 85 -7.47 -7.59 -2.37
C LYS A 85 -6.72 -6.76 -3.42
N LEU A 86 -7.40 -5.87 -4.15
CA LEU A 86 -6.76 -5.03 -5.17
C LEU A 86 -5.73 -4.07 -4.57
N ILE A 87 -6.00 -3.54 -3.37
CA ILE A 87 -5.05 -2.73 -2.62
C ILE A 87 -3.86 -3.57 -2.13
N ASP A 88 -4.10 -4.80 -1.64
CA ASP A 88 -3.02 -5.72 -1.26
C ASP A 88 -2.09 -6.02 -2.44
N ASP A 89 -2.65 -6.42 -3.59
CA ASP A 89 -1.90 -6.69 -4.82
C ASP A 89 -1.11 -5.46 -5.28
N PHE A 90 -1.71 -4.26 -5.20
CA PHE A 90 -1.06 -3.00 -5.54
C PHE A 90 0.13 -2.67 -4.62
N LEU A 91 -0.06 -2.80 -3.31
CA LEU A 91 0.99 -2.57 -2.31
C LEU A 91 2.11 -3.63 -2.43
N ASN A 92 1.79 -4.87 -2.81
CA ASN A 92 2.78 -5.89 -3.10
C ASN A 92 3.61 -5.55 -4.35
N GLU A 93 3.03 -4.98 -5.41
CA GLU A 93 3.78 -4.53 -6.59
C GLU A 93 4.74 -3.37 -6.27
N ILE A 94 4.31 -2.44 -5.43
CA ILE A 94 5.18 -1.35 -4.97
C ILE A 94 6.34 -1.93 -4.16
N TYR A 95 6.03 -2.82 -3.20
CA TYR A 95 7.04 -3.47 -2.35
C TYR A 95 8.06 -4.26 -3.16
N SER A 96 7.61 -5.06 -4.13
CA SER A 96 8.49 -5.87 -4.99
C SER A 96 9.38 -5.02 -5.89
N SER A 97 8.95 -3.79 -6.20
CA SER A 97 9.74 -2.82 -6.95
C SER A 97 10.72 -1.99 -6.10
N SER A 98 10.80 -2.27 -4.80
CA SER A 98 11.69 -1.59 -3.85
C SER A 98 12.91 -2.46 -3.49
N PRO A 99 13.97 -1.88 -2.91
CA PRO A 99 15.08 -2.65 -2.34
C PRO A 99 14.69 -3.53 -1.14
N CYS A 100 13.45 -3.48 -0.63
CA CYS A 100 13.06 -4.26 0.55
C CYS A 100 13.22 -5.77 0.42
N LEU A 101 13.16 -6.31 -0.80
CA LEU A 101 13.38 -7.74 -1.04
C LEU A 101 14.79 -8.18 -0.62
N SER A 102 15.83 -7.34 -0.76
CA SER A 102 17.19 -7.71 -0.36
C SER A 102 17.40 -7.74 1.15
N PHE A 103 16.51 -7.13 1.93
CA PHE A 103 16.58 -7.15 3.40
C PHE A 103 15.87 -8.38 4.01
N ILE A 104 15.02 -9.07 3.24
CA ILE A 104 14.38 -10.32 3.67
C ILE A 104 15.38 -11.49 3.65
N GLU A 105 16.34 -11.47 2.72
CA GLU A 105 17.34 -12.54 2.55
C GLU A 105 18.48 -12.54 3.61
N LEU A 106 18.49 -11.56 4.53
CA LEU A 106 19.52 -11.43 5.57
C LEU A 106 19.11 -12.04 6.91
N ASN A 107 17.96 -12.73 6.98
CA ASN A 107 17.44 -13.43 8.16
C ASN A 107 17.40 -14.95 7.97
#